data_AF-A0A7C2WNH4-F1
#
_entry.id   AF-A0A7C2WNH4-F1
#
_cell.length_a   1.000
_cell.length_b   1.000
_cell.length_c   1.000
_cell.angle_alpha   90.00
_cell.angle_beta   90.00
_cell.angle_gamma   90.00
#
_symmetry.space_group_name_H-M   'P 1'
#
loop_
_entity.id
_entity.type
_entity.pdbx_description
1 polymer ?
#
loop_
_entity_poly.entity_id
_entity_poly.type
_entity_poly.pdbx_seq_one_letter_code
_entity_poly.pdbx_strand_id
1 'polypeptide(L)'
;MERTDRETLSAEARDHAENPRNYGPLKQFDGHARISGPRGETMEFWLYAPDGIIETLSYATNGSDAARAAGSMATTMLEGKRIEDAGALTRQDLLKALGDVPADADDDITLVVAAVRTACNNYQTKEAEAAESAENPNRESTPGAGGDASPGERKQGESDRDFEERQKLQSRLGRIRHKLVVLSGKGGVGKSTVAANVAIALSLSGKKVGLLDVDIHGPSIPTMLGLEGQIIRGSDDGLIPVEMGNLNVMSIGFLLQNQDDAVIWRGPMKMNVIRQFLSDVIWGDLDFLIVDSPPGTGDEPLSVCQLMGEVDGAIIVTTPQRVAAVDVRKSITFCRHIGVPVLGVVENMSGFVCPKCGETTSILGSGGGRRIAEDMGVQFLGSIPIEPQISEAADRGNVFIQQFADSQTAEIMRSIVAPIAALEGDGGLVESLGEKASEVDPAAETNDEIVKISIPLAEGKLAMHFGHCERFTIIEVDTKTKKILNREDIESPPHEPGLLPRWLADRGATVIIAGGMGQMAKNLFEERGIHVMVGAPSETPEHLVNDYLAGNLRLGDNSCDH
;
A
#
# COMPACT_ATOMS: atom_id res chain seq x y z
N MET A 1 30.44 20.07 -20.26
CA MET A 1 29.90 20.73 -21.46
C MET A 1 29.00 21.86 -20.99
N GLU A 2 29.53 22.79 -20.18
CA GLU A 2 28.74 23.75 -19.36
C GLU A 2 28.95 25.22 -19.75
N ARG A 3 29.65 25.49 -20.86
CA ARG A 3 30.03 26.86 -21.27
C ARG A 3 29.28 27.39 -22.49
N THR A 4 28.36 26.64 -23.08
CA THR A 4 27.70 27.01 -24.35
C THR A 4 26.30 27.59 -24.22
N ASP A 5 25.59 27.41 -23.10
CA ASP A 5 24.20 27.88 -22.96
C ASP A 5 24.09 29.35 -22.48
N ARG A 6 25.20 29.93 -22.02
CA ARG A 6 25.21 31.29 -21.43
C ARG A 6 25.29 32.42 -22.46
N GLU A 7 25.77 32.14 -23.67
CA GLU A 7 25.91 33.14 -24.73
C GLU A 7 24.59 33.41 -25.49
N THR A 8 23.61 32.53 -25.36
CA THR A 8 22.32 32.56 -26.07
C THR A 8 21.15 33.12 -25.27
N LEU A 9 21.33 33.37 -23.97
CA LEU A 9 20.34 34.06 -23.14
C LEU A 9 20.40 35.58 -23.36
N SER A 10 19.23 36.21 -23.43
CA SER A 10 19.08 37.67 -23.37
C SER A 10 19.70 38.24 -22.07
N ALA A 11 19.94 39.55 -22.04
CA ALA A 11 20.42 40.19 -20.81
C ALA A 11 19.48 39.97 -19.62
N GLU A 12 18.16 40.01 -19.87
CA GLU A 12 17.12 39.80 -18.87
C GLU A 12 17.10 38.34 -18.37
N ALA A 13 17.12 37.37 -19.30
CA ALA A 13 17.09 35.95 -18.96
C ALA A 13 18.37 35.52 -18.23
N ARG A 14 19.53 36.09 -18.59
CA ARG A 14 20.79 35.85 -17.89
C ARG A 14 20.75 36.38 -16.46
N ASP A 15 20.24 37.59 -16.25
CA ASP A 15 20.12 38.16 -14.91
C ASP A 15 19.17 37.35 -14.03
N HIS A 16 18.02 36.91 -14.56
CA HIS A 16 17.11 36.04 -13.83
C HIS A 16 17.65 34.63 -13.56
N ALA A 17 18.58 34.12 -14.37
CA ALA A 17 19.30 32.89 -14.08
C ALA A 17 20.35 33.09 -12.98
N GLU A 18 21.21 34.10 -13.11
CA GLU A 18 22.33 34.34 -12.19
C GLU A 18 21.89 34.88 -10.83
N ASN A 19 20.88 35.75 -10.84
CA ASN A 19 20.29 36.41 -9.67
C ASN A 19 18.79 36.09 -9.57
N PRO A 20 18.42 34.84 -9.24
CA PRO A 20 17.01 34.43 -9.23
C PRO A 20 16.22 35.16 -8.14
N ARG A 21 15.05 35.68 -8.49
CA ARG A 21 14.11 36.27 -7.52
C ARG A 21 13.27 35.18 -6.89
N ASN A 22 12.95 35.33 -5.61
CA ASN A 22 12.04 34.44 -4.88
C ASN A 22 12.42 32.95 -4.98
N TYR A 23 13.72 32.64 -4.96
CA TYR A 23 14.22 31.28 -5.03
C TYR A 23 14.24 30.60 -3.64
N GLY A 24 13.69 29.39 -3.57
CA GLY A 24 13.58 28.58 -2.37
C GLY A 24 12.13 28.41 -1.87
N PRO A 25 11.93 27.53 -0.89
CA PRO A 25 10.61 27.25 -0.35
C PRO A 25 10.05 28.43 0.45
N LEU A 26 8.76 28.69 0.30
CA LEU A 26 8.04 29.65 1.13
C LEU A 26 7.54 28.94 2.40
N LYS A 27 7.72 29.56 3.57
CA LYS A 27 7.32 28.95 4.87
C LYS A 27 5.81 28.89 5.06
N GLN A 28 5.09 29.89 4.55
CA GLN A 28 3.64 29.99 4.62
C GLN A 28 3.12 30.18 3.20
N PHE A 29 2.26 29.27 2.76
CA PHE A 29 1.73 29.27 1.41
C PHE A 29 0.34 28.65 1.40
N ASP A 30 -0.48 29.15 0.48
CA ASP A 30 -1.87 28.74 0.30
C ASP A 30 -2.01 27.81 -0.91
N GLY A 31 -1.05 27.81 -1.83
CA GLY A 31 -0.96 26.85 -2.95
C GLY A 31 0.46 26.34 -3.18
N HIS A 32 0.59 25.09 -3.63
CA HIS A 32 1.89 24.47 -3.90
C HIS A 32 1.82 23.46 -5.04
N ALA A 33 2.90 23.37 -5.81
CA ALA A 33 3.09 22.31 -6.80
C ALA A 33 4.55 21.92 -6.95
N ARG A 34 4.77 20.62 -7.24
CA ARG A 34 6.05 20.04 -7.65
C ARG A 34 5.85 19.20 -8.91
N ILE A 35 6.52 19.56 -9.99
CA ILE A 35 6.44 18.86 -11.29
C ILE A 35 7.82 18.41 -11.71
N SER A 36 7.91 17.23 -12.36
CA SER A 36 9.14 16.73 -12.98
C SER A 36 9.08 16.85 -14.50
N GLY A 37 10.15 17.37 -15.10
CA GLY A 37 10.33 17.48 -16.54
C GLY A 37 10.84 16.19 -17.20
N PRO A 38 10.89 16.17 -18.53
CA PRO A 38 11.24 14.98 -19.32
C PRO A 38 12.69 14.52 -19.16
N ARG A 39 13.59 15.38 -18.66
CA ARG A 39 15.00 15.07 -18.41
C ARG A 39 15.27 14.74 -16.94
N GLY A 40 14.22 14.63 -16.12
CA GLY A 40 14.31 14.36 -14.68
C GLY A 40 14.57 15.59 -13.83
N GLU A 41 14.56 16.78 -14.43
CA GLU A 41 14.54 18.06 -13.72
C GLU A 41 13.22 18.23 -12.96
N THR A 42 13.21 19.08 -11.95
CA THR A 42 12.07 19.36 -11.08
C THR A 42 11.84 20.86 -11.03
N MET A 43 10.57 21.25 -11.00
CA MET A 43 10.13 22.63 -10.85
C MET A 43 9.06 22.67 -9.76
N GLU A 44 9.31 23.50 -8.76
CA GLU A 44 8.48 23.65 -7.57
C GLU A 44 8.05 25.10 -7.42
N PHE A 45 6.79 25.33 -7.04
CA PHE A 45 6.25 26.66 -6.76
C PHE A 45 5.43 26.63 -5.47
N TRP A 46 5.62 27.66 -4.63
CA TRP A 46 4.80 27.95 -3.46
C TRP A 46 4.19 29.33 -3.63
N LEU A 47 2.89 29.45 -3.43
CA LEU A 47 2.17 30.70 -3.59
C LEU A 47 1.45 31.06 -2.30
N TYR A 48 1.56 32.31 -1.89
CA TYR A 48 0.79 32.93 -0.81
C TYR A 48 -0.03 34.06 -1.43
N ALA A 49 -1.36 33.94 -1.33
CA ALA A 49 -2.26 34.78 -2.08
C ALA A 49 -3.53 35.11 -1.30
N PRO A 50 -3.42 35.86 -0.19
CA PRO A 50 -4.60 36.25 0.58
C PRO A 50 -5.60 36.99 -0.32
N ASP A 51 -6.89 36.69 -0.14
CA ASP A 51 -8.00 37.25 -0.92
C ASP A 51 -7.87 37.03 -2.44
N GLY A 52 -7.16 35.98 -2.86
CA GLY A 52 -6.96 35.59 -4.25
C GLY A 52 -5.97 36.48 -5.04
N ILE A 53 -5.19 37.32 -4.36
CA ILE A 53 -4.13 38.16 -4.95
C ILE A 53 -2.77 37.65 -4.49
N ILE A 54 -1.90 37.30 -5.43
CA ILE A 54 -0.56 36.77 -5.14
C ILE A 54 0.29 37.86 -4.47
N GLU A 55 0.51 37.74 -3.17
CA GLU A 55 1.47 38.57 -2.44
C GLU A 55 2.90 38.03 -2.58
N THR A 56 3.05 36.71 -2.61
CA THR A 56 4.37 36.10 -2.78
C THR A 56 4.26 34.80 -3.56
N LEU A 57 5.08 34.68 -4.59
CA LEU A 57 5.27 33.44 -5.33
C LEU A 57 6.77 33.09 -5.27
N SER A 58 7.10 31.93 -4.73
CA SER A 58 8.47 31.42 -4.67
C SER A 58 8.61 30.14 -5.48
N TYR A 59 9.84 29.82 -5.88
CA TYR A 59 10.09 28.65 -6.70
C TYR A 59 11.42 27.96 -6.37
N ALA A 60 11.53 26.68 -6.69
CA ALA A 60 12.79 25.95 -6.63
C ALA A 60 12.92 25.02 -7.84
N THR A 61 14.14 24.84 -8.32
CA THR A 61 14.42 23.95 -9.44
C THR A 61 15.83 23.41 -9.39
N ASN A 62 16.02 22.17 -9.87
CA ASN A 62 17.31 21.58 -10.22
C ASN A 62 17.52 21.53 -11.76
N GLY A 63 16.71 22.25 -12.53
CA GLY A 63 16.77 22.32 -13.99
C GLY A 63 17.85 23.27 -14.52
N SER A 64 17.79 23.54 -15.83
CA SER A 64 18.78 24.35 -16.55
C SER A 64 18.80 25.83 -16.11
N ASP A 65 19.81 26.59 -16.56
CA ASP A 65 19.84 28.05 -16.39
C ASP A 65 18.58 28.72 -17.01
N ALA A 66 18.02 28.15 -18.08
CA ALA A 66 16.79 28.63 -18.68
C ALA A 66 15.55 28.31 -17.82
N ALA A 67 15.49 27.14 -17.19
CA ALA A 67 14.45 26.80 -16.23
C ALA A 67 14.48 27.73 -15.01
N ARG A 68 15.70 28.03 -14.53
CA ARG A 68 15.93 28.95 -13.42
C ARG A 68 15.53 30.37 -13.80
N ALA A 69 15.90 30.85 -14.98
CA ALA A 69 15.48 32.16 -15.49
C ALA A 69 13.95 32.26 -15.61
N ALA A 70 13.32 31.25 -16.21
CA ALA A 70 11.87 31.22 -16.42
C ALA A 70 11.09 31.15 -15.11
N GLY A 71 11.54 30.35 -14.14
CA GLY A 71 10.92 30.32 -12.81
C GLY A 71 11.04 31.66 -12.10
N SER A 72 12.23 32.26 -12.10
CA SER A 72 12.48 33.59 -11.54
C SER A 72 11.59 34.65 -12.19
N MET A 73 11.48 34.66 -13.53
CA MET A 73 10.63 35.59 -14.26
C MET A 73 9.14 35.40 -13.94
N ALA A 74 8.68 34.15 -13.85
CA ALA A 74 7.31 33.84 -13.47
C ALA A 74 6.95 34.43 -12.10
N THR A 75 7.85 34.32 -11.11
CA THR A 75 7.60 34.92 -9.78
C THR A 75 7.41 36.43 -9.85
N THR A 76 8.25 37.13 -10.61
CA THR A 76 8.16 38.61 -10.74
C THR A 76 6.97 39.08 -11.57
N MET A 77 6.54 38.30 -12.57
CA MET A 77 5.40 38.66 -13.42
C MET A 77 4.05 38.51 -12.71
N LEU A 78 3.98 37.54 -11.79
CA LEU A 78 2.74 37.12 -11.15
C LEU A 78 2.53 37.76 -9.77
N GLU A 79 3.55 38.40 -9.21
CA GLU A 79 3.41 39.19 -7.99
C GLU A 79 2.39 40.31 -8.19
N GLY A 80 1.42 40.40 -7.27
CA GLY A 80 0.29 41.33 -7.33
C GLY A 80 -0.81 40.96 -8.33
N LYS A 81 -0.74 39.79 -9.00
CA LYS A 81 -1.79 39.31 -9.91
C LYS A 81 -2.85 38.49 -9.18
N ARG A 82 -4.06 38.41 -9.76
CA ARG A 82 -5.07 37.48 -9.30
C ARG A 82 -4.67 36.05 -9.65
N ILE A 83 -5.10 35.09 -8.83
CA ILE A 83 -4.85 33.66 -9.06
C ILE A 83 -5.36 33.19 -10.43
N GLU A 84 -6.51 33.71 -10.87
CA GLU A 84 -7.08 33.41 -12.19
C GLU A 84 -6.16 33.87 -13.34
N ASP A 85 -5.58 35.07 -13.23
CA ASP A 85 -4.64 35.62 -14.21
C ASP A 85 -3.32 34.82 -14.22
N ALA A 86 -2.87 34.38 -13.04
CA ALA A 86 -1.69 33.52 -12.91
C ALA A 86 -1.91 32.11 -13.50
N GLY A 87 -3.10 31.52 -13.29
CA GLY A 87 -3.50 30.27 -13.93
C GLY A 87 -3.60 30.38 -15.45
N ALA A 88 -3.85 31.57 -15.98
CA ALA A 88 -3.88 31.84 -17.42
C ALA A 88 -2.48 32.02 -18.05
N LEU A 89 -1.40 32.07 -17.26
CA LEU A 89 -0.03 32.27 -17.76
C LEU A 89 0.27 31.32 -18.92
N THR A 90 0.76 31.86 -20.04
CA THR A 90 1.14 31.08 -21.21
C THR A 90 2.66 31.07 -21.40
N ARG A 91 3.12 30.09 -22.18
CA ARG A 91 4.51 30.03 -22.64
C ARG A 91 4.92 31.32 -23.35
N GLN A 92 4.03 31.88 -24.16
CA GLN A 92 4.34 33.09 -24.95
C GLN A 92 4.55 34.31 -24.05
N ASP A 93 3.87 34.38 -22.90
CA ASP A 93 4.04 35.46 -21.93
C ASP A 93 5.43 35.41 -21.30
N LEU A 94 5.89 34.23 -20.87
CA LEU A 94 7.24 34.04 -20.32
C LEU A 94 8.32 34.31 -21.36
N LEU A 95 8.16 33.80 -22.59
CA LEU A 95 9.11 34.07 -23.68
C LEU A 95 9.22 35.56 -23.99
N LYS A 96 8.09 36.28 -24.00
CA LYS A 96 8.08 37.72 -24.25
C LYS A 96 8.78 38.50 -23.15
N ALA A 97 8.66 38.06 -21.90
CA ALA A 97 9.31 38.70 -20.76
C ALA A 97 10.81 38.37 -20.66
N LEU A 98 11.20 37.14 -20.97
CA LEU A 98 12.59 36.69 -20.96
C LEU A 98 13.38 37.17 -22.19
N GLY A 99 12.72 37.45 -23.31
CA GLY A 99 13.38 37.75 -24.58
C GLY A 99 14.00 36.49 -25.20
N ASP A 100 15.16 36.65 -25.85
CA ASP A 100 15.85 35.53 -26.50
C ASP A 100 16.31 34.48 -25.49
N VAL A 101 15.89 33.24 -25.71
CA VAL A 101 16.30 32.05 -24.96
C VAL A 101 16.75 30.96 -25.95
N PRO A 102 17.60 30.01 -25.52
CA PRO A 102 17.99 28.87 -26.35
C PRO A 102 16.79 28.13 -26.93
N ALA A 103 16.89 27.65 -28.17
CA ALA A 103 15.79 26.96 -28.85
C ALA A 103 15.36 25.65 -28.16
N ASP A 104 16.26 25.05 -27.37
CA ASP A 104 16.07 23.85 -26.57
C ASP A 104 15.54 24.13 -25.14
N ALA A 105 15.34 25.40 -24.77
CA ALA A 105 14.72 25.79 -23.50
C ALA A 105 13.17 25.68 -23.50
N ASP A 106 12.59 25.13 -24.57
CA ASP A 106 11.14 25.02 -24.72
C ASP A 106 10.50 24.18 -23.60
N ASP A 107 11.07 22.99 -23.36
CA ASP A 107 10.57 22.07 -22.33
C ASP A 107 10.67 22.70 -20.93
N ASP A 108 11.72 23.50 -20.68
CA ASP A 108 11.93 24.21 -19.41
C ASP A 108 10.85 25.27 -19.15
N ILE A 109 10.51 26.05 -20.18
CA ILE A 109 9.47 27.09 -20.05
C ILE A 109 8.09 26.45 -19.92
N THR A 110 7.83 25.39 -20.68
CA THR A 110 6.57 24.62 -20.58
C THR A 110 6.40 24.02 -19.18
N LEU A 111 7.48 23.50 -18.60
CA LEU A 111 7.50 22.96 -17.24
C LEU A 111 7.17 24.03 -16.19
N VAL A 112 7.72 25.26 -16.32
CA VAL A 112 7.39 26.39 -15.44
C VAL A 112 5.91 26.74 -15.51
N VAL A 113 5.36 26.88 -16.71
CA VAL A 113 3.92 27.18 -16.89
C VAL A 113 3.04 26.11 -16.23
N ALA A 114 3.37 24.84 -16.44
CA ALA A 114 2.64 23.73 -15.82
C ALA A 114 2.68 23.79 -14.29
N ALA A 115 3.85 24.11 -13.71
CA ALA A 115 4.04 24.15 -12.27
C ALA A 115 3.26 25.31 -11.63
N VAL A 116 3.31 26.51 -12.23
CA VAL A 116 2.52 27.67 -11.80
C VAL A 116 1.02 27.38 -11.82
N ARG A 117 0.52 26.79 -12.93
CA ARG A 117 -0.91 26.45 -13.06
C ARG A 117 -1.36 25.44 -12.02
N THR A 118 -0.53 24.43 -11.78
CA THR A 118 -0.83 23.39 -10.78
C THR A 118 -0.87 23.99 -9.38
N ALA A 119 0.03 24.93 -9.07
CA ALA A 119 0.03 25.62 -7.77
C ALA A 119 -1.24 26.49 -7.61
N CYS A 120 -1.66 27.21 -8.65
CA CYS A 120 -2.89 28.00 -8.67
C CYS A 120 -4.14 27.12 -8.46
N ASN A 121 -4.21 25.96 -9.12
CA ASN A 121 -5.31 25.01 -8.93
C ASN A 121 -5.35 24.47 -7.48
N ASN A 122 -4.18 24.22 -6.88
CA ASN A 122 -4.11 23.79 -5.48
C ASN A 122 -4.64 24.88 -4.53
N TYR A 123 -4.33 26.16 -4.79
CA TYR A 123 -4.90 27.29 -4.04
C TYR A 123 -6.43 27.33 -4.15
N GLN A 124 -6.96 27.27 -5.38
CA GLN A 124 -8.41 27.36 -5.61
C GLN A 124 -9.18 26.21 -4.94
N THR A 125 -8.57 25.03 -4.88
CA THR A 125 -9.14 23.88 -4.16
C THR A 125 -9.22 24.16 -2.66
N LYS A 126 -8.14 24.66 -2.05
CA LYS A 126 -8.09 24.99 -0.62
C LYS A 126 -9.00 26.17 -0.23
N GLU A 127 -9.16 27.16 -1.10
CA GLU A 127 -10.10 28.26 -0.86
C GLU A 127 -11.56 27.83 -0.96
N ALA A 128 -11.89 26.90 -1.87
CA ALA A 128 -13.22 26.30 -1.89
C ALA A 128 -13.51 25.55 -0.58
N GLU A 129 -12.55 24.77 -0.08
CA GLU A 129 -12.63 24.08 1.22
C GLU A 129 -12.74 25.07 2.41
N ALA A 130 -12.05 26.21 2.35
CA ALA A 130 -12.08 27.25 3.38
C ALA A 130 -13.39 28.06 3.38
N ALA A 131 -13.95 28.36 2.20
CA ALA A 131 -15.23 29.04 2.06
C ALA A 131 -16.39 28.16 2.56
N GLU A 132 -16.34 26.85 2.30
CA GLU A 132 -17.33 25.88 2.79
C GLU A 132 -17.30 25.73 4.32
N SER A 133 -16.14 25.90 4.96
CA SER A 133 -15.99 25.84 6.41
C SER A 133 -16.38 27.14 7.13
N ALA A 134 -16.32 28.29 6.46
CA ALA A 134 -16.74 29.59 7.02
C ALA A 134 -18.28 29.77 7.08
N GLU A 135 -19.05 29.08 6.23
CA GLU A 135 -20.52 29.18 6.20
C GLU A 135 -21.22 28.40 7.33
N ASN A 136 -20.50 27.65 8.17
CA ASN A 136 -21.12 26.86 9.25
C ASN A 136 -20.30 26.88 10.57
N PRO A 137 -20.40 27.96 11.38
CA PRO A 137 -19.43 28.29 12.43
C PRO A 137 -19.57 27.49 13.73
N ASN A 138 -20.39 26.44 13.79
CA ASN A 138 -20.76 25.80 15.05
C ASN A 138 -20.43 24.30 15.06
N ARG A 139 -19.14 23.97 15.16
CA ARG A 139 -18.66 22.64 15.57
C ARG A 139 -17.35 22.76 16.34
N GLU A 140 -17.46 22.87 17.67
CA GLU A 140 -16.37 22.51 18.57
C GLU A 140 -16.11 20.99 18.47
N SER A 141 -14.85 20.63 18.29
CA SER A 141 -14.36 19.27 18.17
C SER A 141 -14.35 18.59 19.53
N THR A 142 -15.26 17.63 19.72
CA THR A 142 -15.08 16.54 20.68
C THR A 142 -14.74 15.27 19.91
N PRO A 143 -13.66 14.54 20.24
CA PRO A 143 -13.36 13.27 19.59
C PRO A 143 -14.29 12.20 20.16
N GLY A 144 -15.33 11.85 19.42
CA GLY A 144 -16.29 10.80 19.80
C GLY A 144 -16.71 10.00 18.57
N ALA A 145 -16.27 8.74 18.54
CA ALA A 145 -16.82 7.59 17.82
C ALA A 145 -17.35 7.85 16.40
N GLY A 146 -16.60 7.37 15.40
CA GLY A 146 -17.08 7.25 14.03
C GLY A 146 -18.38 6.43 13.99
N GLY A 147 -19.48 7.12 13.73
CA GLY A 147 -20.70 6.49 13.24
C GLY A 147 -20.55 6.28 11.74
N ASP A 148 -20.63 5.03 11.30
CA ASP A 148 -20.80 4.68 9.90
C ASP A 148 -22.03 5.41 9.36
N ALA A 149 -21.82 6.29 8.39
CA ALA A 149 -22.91 6.83 7.59
C ALA A 149 -23.48 5.71 6.73
N SER A 150 -24.81 5.57 6.72
CA SER A 150 -25.53 4.58 5.94
C SER A 150 -25.19 4.72 4.44
N PRO A 151 -25.31 3.66 3.61
CA PRO A 151 -24.96 3.71 2.18
C PRO A 151 -25.58 4.88 1.39
N GLY A 152 -26.76 5.38 1.81
CA GLY A 152 -27.43 6.53 1.19
C GLY A 152 -27.10 7.91 1.77
N GLU A 153 -26.35 8.01 2.87
CA GLU A 153 -26.11 9.26 3.58
C GLU A 153 -24.76 9.87 3.17
N ARG A 154 -24.74 11.18 2.92
CA ARG A 154 -23.49 11.90 2.63
C ARG A 154 -22.57 11.84 3.83
N LYS A 155 -21.31 11.47 3.61
CA LYS A 155 -20.28 11.60 4.64
C LYS A 155 -19.99 13.08 4.83
N GLN A 156 -19.63 13.43 6.04
CA GLN A 156 -19.41 14.82 6.39
C GLN A 156 -18.12 15.35 5.74
N GLY A 157 -18.24 16.40 4.92
CA GLY A 157 -17.13 16.92 4.11
C GLY A 157 -16.90 16.16 2.80
N GLU A 158 -17.81 15.28 2.39
CA GLU A 158 -17.74 14.58 1.10
C GLU A 158 -18.29 15.47 -0.02
N SER A 159 -17.51 15.69 -1.07
CA SER A 159 -17.93 16.47 -2.24
C SER A 159 -19.09 15.79 -2.99
N ASP A 160 -19.85 16.53 -3.79
CA ASP A 160 -20.92 15.96 -4.63
C ASP A 160 -20.39 14.85 -5.52
N ARG A 161 -19.20 15.06 -6.09
CA ARG A 161 -18.54 14.09 -6.96
C ARG A 161 -18.12 12.84 -6.19
N ASP A 162 -17.50 12.98 -5.01
CA ASP A 162 -17.09 11.83 -4.20
C ASP A 162 -18.30 11.03 -3.72
N PHE A 163 -19.40 11.71 -3.39
CA PHE A 163 -20.66 11.08 -3.04
C PHE A 163 -21.24 10.28 -4.21
N GLU A 164 -21.29 10.85 -5.41
CA GLU A 164 -21.73 10.16 -6.62
C GLU A 164 -20.83 8.95 -6.96
N GLU A 165 -19.51 9.12 -6.88
CA GLU A 165 -18.53 8.05 -7.10
C GLU A 165 -18.71 6.92 -6.07
N ARG A 166 -18.90 7.25 -4.79
CA ARG A 166 -19.17 6.27 -3.74
C ARG A 166 -20.51 5.57 -3.94
N GLN A 167 -21.57 6.29 -4.30
CA GLN A 167 -22.87 5.67 -4.60
C GLN A 167 -22.79 4.73 -5.80
N LYS A 168 -22.06 5.11 -6.85
CA LYS A 168 -21.84 4.26 -8.02
C LYS A 168 -21.11 2.98 -7.61
N LEU A 169 -20.02 3.11 -6.85
CA LEU A 169 -19.25 1.98 -6.34
C LEU A 169 -20.11 1.04 -5.46
N GLN A 170 -20.87 1.60 -4.52
CA GLN A 170 -21.77 0.83 -3.65
C GLN A 170 -22.89 0.15 -4.43
N SER A 171 -23.50 0.82 -5.41
CA SER A 171 -24.55 0.22 -6.25
C SER A 171 -24.02 -0.91 -7.14
N ARG A 172 -22.76 -0.81 -7.59
CA ARG A 172 -22.09 -1.84 -8.39
C ARG A 172 -21.74 -3.05 -7.53
N LEU A 173 -21.05 -2.83 -6.40
CA LEU A 173 -20.56 -3.91 -5.54
C LEU A 173 -21.65 -4.50 -4.65
N GLY A 174 -22.74 -3.78 -4.38
CA GLY A 174 -23.89 -4.28 -3.61
C GLY A 174 -24.68 -5.40 -4.31
N ARG A 175 -24.40 -5.64 -5.60
CA ARG A 175 -24.97 -6.76 -6.38
C ARG A 175 -24.16 -8.06 -6.24
N ILE A 176 -23.06 -8.01 -5.51
CA ILE A 176 -22.11 -9.11 -5.32
C ILE A 176 -22.31 -9.65 -3.90
N ARG A 177 -22.67 -10.93 -3.79
CA ARG A 177 -22.96 -11.54 -2.48
C ARG A 177 -21.73 -11.72 -1.61
N HIS A 178 -20.65 -12.24 -2.20
CA HIS A 178 -19.39 -12.46 -1.49
C HIS A 178 -18.21 -11.84 -2.25
N LYS A 179 -17.42 -11.06 -1.54
CA LYS A 179 -16.26 -10.31 -2.02
C LYS A 179 -15.01 -10.87 -1.35
N LEU A 180 -14.19 -11.58 -2.11
CA LEU A 180 -13.00 -12.27 -1.61
C LEU A 180 -11.73 -11.71 -2.21
N VAL A 181 -10.70 -11.53 -1.39
CA VAL A 181 -9.38 -11.07 -1.83
C VAL A 181 -8.34 -12.17 -1.69
N VAL A 182 -7.52 -12.36 -2.72
CA VAL A 182 -6.39 -13.30 -2.69
C VAL A 182 -5.11 -12.50 -2.50
N LEU A 183 -4.39 -12.79 -1.41
CA LEU A 183 -3.20 -12.05 -0.99
C LEU A 183 -1.98 -12.96 -0.92
N SER A 184 -0.80 -12.39 -1.09
CA SER A 184 0.49 -13.05 -0.80
C SER A 184 1.48 -12.03 -0.29
N GLY A 185 2.39 -12.40 0.61
CA GLY A 185 3.39 -11.44 1.09
C GLY A 185 4.59 -11.25 0.15
N LYS A 186 4.76 -12.12 -0.86
CA LYS A 186 5.79 -11.99 -1.90
C LYS A 186 5.26 -12.36 -3.30
N GLY A 187 5.96 -11.88 -4.33
CA GLY A 187 5.72 -12.26 -5.73
C GLY A 187 6.20 -13.69 -6.02
N GLY A 188 5.61 -14.32 -7.04
CA GLY A 188 6.04 -15.64 -7.54
C GLY A 188 5.59 -16.85 -6.70
N VAL A 189 4.71 -16.68 -5.70
CA VAL A 189 4.15 -17.82 -4.92
C VAL A 189 3.01 -18.54 -5.63
N GLY A 190 2.58 -18.07 -6.80
CA GLY A 190 1.43 -18.60 -7.55
C GLY A 190 0.07 -18.12 -7.01
N LYS A 191 0.01 -16.91 -6.47
CA LYS A 191 -1.22 -16.21 -6.03
C LYS A 191 -2.30 -16.22 -7.13
N SER A 192 -1.96 -15.76 -8.32
CA SER A 192 -2.86 -15.71 -9.48
C SER A 192 -3.33 -17.10 -9.93
N THR A 193 -2.47 -18.12 -9.81
CA THR A 193 -2.86 -19.52 -10.04
C THR A 193 -3.93 -19.98 -9.07
N VAL A 194 -3.79 -19.64 -7.78
CA VAL A 194 -4.81 -19.97 -6.77
C VAL A 194 -6.10 -19.18 -7.05
N ALA A 195 -6.00 -17.87 -7.31
CA ALA A 195 -7.17 -17.02 -7.61
C ALA A 195 -7.97 -17.53 -8.81
N ALA A 196 -7.29 -17.84 -9.93
CA ALA A 196 -7.92 -18.39 -11.12
C ALA A 196 -8.62 -19.72 -10.84
N ASN A 197 -7.94 -20.68 -10.19
CA ASN A 197 -8.52 -22.00 -9.92
C ASN A 197 -9.70 -21.92 -8.94
N VAL A 198 -9.64 -21.05 -7.92
CA VAL A 198 -10.78 -20.80 -7.02
C VAL A 198 -11.97 -20.26 -7.80
N ALA A 199 -11.77 -19.22 -8.63
CA ALA A 199 -12.85 -18.60 -9.39
C ALA A 199 -13.50 -19.58 -10.38
N ILE A 200 -12.69 -20.37 -11.09
CA ILE A 200 -13.16 -21.38 -12.03
C ILE A 200 -13.89 -22.51 -11.29
N ALA A 201 -13.37 -23.01 -10.18
CA ALA A 201 -14.00 -24.10 -9.44
C ALA A 201 -15.39 -23.68 -8.94
N LEU A 202 -15.53 -22.45 -8.44
CA LEU A 202 -16.82 -21.88 -8.07
C LEU A 202 -17.75 -21.77 -9.30
N SER A 203 -17.25 -21.28 -10.43
CA SER A 203 -18.01 -21.18 -11.69
C SER A 203 -18.51 -22.54 -12.19
N LEU A 204 -17.64 -23.57 -12.13
CA LEU A 204 -17.97 -24.96 -12.47
C LEU A 204 -19.01 -25.59 -11.52
N SER A 205 -19.05 -25.14 -10.27
CA SER A 205 -20.11 -25.53 -9.32
C SER A 205 -21.44 -24.81 -9.57
N GLY A 206 -21.54 -24.02 -10.63
CA GLY A 206 -22.75 -23.33 -11.07
C GLY A 206 -22.91 -21.92 -10.50
N LYS A 207 -21.89 -21.38 -9.82
CA LYS A 207 -21.92 -20.01 -9.27
C LYS A 207 -21.66 -18.98 -10.34
N LYS A 208 -22.27 -17.79 -10.21
CA LYS A 208 -21.89 -16.61 -10.98
C LYS A 208 -20.69 -15.96 -10.32
N VAL A 209 -19.56 -15.94 -11.04
CA VAL A 209 -18.28 -15.54 -10.46
C VAL A 209 -17.67 -14.39 -11.27
N GLY A 210 -17.17 -13.38 -10.57
CA GLY A 210 -16.25 -12.39 -11.11
C GLY A 210 -14.82 -12.72 -10.72
N LEU A 211 -13.87 -12.57 -11.63
CA LEU A 211 -12.43 -12.57 -11.35
C LEU A 211 -11.84 -11.24 -11.79
N LEU A 212 -11.34 -10.49 -10.81
CA LEU A 212 -10.71 -9.19 -11.01
C LEU A 212 -9.21 -9.30 -10.74
N ASP A 213 -8.41 -9.09 -11.77
CA ASP A 213 -6.95 -9.03 -11.70
C ASP A 213 -6.48 -7.59 -11.64
N VAL A 214 -5.95 -7.22 -10.48
CA VAL A 214 -5.37 -5.90 -10.20
C VAL A 214 -3.87 -6.00 -9.93
N ASP A 215 -3.22 -7.11 -10.28
CA ASP A 215 -1.77 -7.28 -10.19
C ASP A 215 -1.07 -6.58 -11.37
N ILE A 216 -0.94 -5.26 -11.24
CA ILE A 216 -0.38 -4.34 -12.25
C ILE A 216 1.04 -4.73 -12.68
N HIS A 217 1.80 -5.35 -11.78
CA HIS A 217 3.20 -5.66 -12.00
C HIS A 217 3.44 -6.93 -12.83
N GLY A 218 2.43 -7.80 -12.93
CA GLY A 218 2.53 -9.05 -13.66
C GLY A 218 1.15 -9.67 -13.87
N PRO A 219 0.27 -9.03 -14.68
CA PRO A 219 -1.05 -9.55 -14.93
C PRO A 219 -0.94 -10.89 -15.65
N SER A 220 -1.31 -11.97 -14.96
CA SER A 220 -1.17 -13.34 -15.48
C SER A 220 -2.50 -13.98 -15.81
N ILE A 221 -3.62 -13.44 -15.29
CA ILE A 221 -4.95 -14.01 -15.50
C ILE A 221 -5.34 -14.09 -16.98
N PRO A 222 -5.10 -13.08 -17.84
CA PRO A 222 -5.40 -13.19 -19.27
C PRO A 222 -4.72 -14.39 -19.94
N THR A 223 -3.41 -14.58 -19.70
CA THR A 223 -2.64 -15.72 -20.23
C THR A 223 -3.18 -17.03 -19.69
N MET A 224 -3.35 -17.14 -18.38
CA MET A 224 -3.81 -18.36 -17.70
C MET A 224 -5.17 -18.87 -18.18
N LEU A 225 -6.04 -17.97 -18.63
CA LEU A 225 -7.39 -18.29 -19.11
C LEU A 225 -7.51 -18.28 -20.64
N GLY A 226 -6.42 -18.06 -21.38
CA GLY A 226 -6.43 -18.00 -22.84
C GLY A 226 -7.20 -16.80 -23.39
N LEU A 227 -7.24 -15.71 -22.63
CA LEU A 227 -7.94 -14.45 -22.93
C LEU A 227 -6.98 -13.37 -23.45
N GLU A 228 -5.79 -13.75 -23.89
CA GLU A 228 -4.83 -12.83 -24.50
C GLU A 228 -5.42 -12.19 -25.76
N GLY A 229 -5.16 -10.89 -25.94
CA GLY A 229 -5.68 -10.12 -27.08
C GLY A 229 -7.17 -9.78 -27.00
N GLN A 230 -7.86 -10.14 -25.92
CA GLN A 230 -9.19 -9.59 -25.65
C GLN A 230 -9.10 -8.09 -25.38
N ILE A 231 -10.02 -7.32 -25.97
CA ILE A 231 -10.09 -5.88 -25.81
C ILE A 231 -11.29 -5.57 -24.93
N ILE A 232 -11.07 -4.78 -23.86
CA ILE A 232 -12.15 -4.28 -23.01
C ILE A 232 -13.09 -3.43 -23.86
N ARG A 233 -14.38 -3.78 -23.85
CA ARG A 233 -15.43 -3.00 -24.50
C ARG A 233 -16.05 -2.07 -23.47
N GLY A 234 -16.23 -0.81 -23.86
CA GLY A 234 -17.08 0.14 -23.12
C GLY A 234 -18.50 0.15 -23.68
N SER A 235 -19.46 0.41 -22.82
CA SER A 235 -20.82 0.86 -23.14
C SER A 235 -21.10 2.18 -22.42
N ASP A 236 -22.26 2.78 -22.70
CA ASP A 236 -22.73 3.98 -21.99
C ASP A 236 -22.85 3.74 -20.47
N ASP A 237 -23.05 2.48 -20.06
CA ASP A 237 -23.25 2.05 -18.66
C ASP A 237 -21.97 1.57 -17.95
N GLY A 238 -20.83 1.52 -18.66
CA GLY A 238 -19.53 1.15 -18.10
C GLY A 238 -18.72 0.14 -18.92
N LEU A 239 -17.78 -0.55 -18.26
CA LEU A 239 -16.89 -1.53 -18.86
C LEU A 239 -17.52 -2.93 -18.85
N ILE A 240 -17.47 -3.63 -19.97
CA ILE A 240 -18.01 -4.99 -20.10
C ILE A 240 -16.86 -5.98 -19.80
N PRO A 241 -17.01 -6.87 -18.79
CA PRO A 241 -16.02 -7.91 -18.52
C PRO A 241 -15.99 -8.97 -19.63
N VAL A 242 -14.87 -9.67 -19.74
CA VAL A 242 -14.75 -10.80 -20.67
C VAL A 242 -15.49 -12.00 -20.07
N GLU A 243 -16.50 -12.49 -20.77
CA GLU A 243 -17.35 -13.59 -20.29
C GLU A 243 -16.79 -14.96 -20.72
N MET A 244 -16.74 -15.91 -19.78
CA MET A 244 -16.35 -17.30 -19.98
C MET A 244 -17.31 -18.22 -19.20
N GLY A 245 -18.46 -18.54 -19.81
CA GLY A 245 -19.51 -19.30 -19.14
C GLY A 245 -20.14 -18.50 -18.00
N ASN A 246 -20.05 -19.01 -16.76
CA ASN A 246 -20.50 -18.28 -15.56
C ASN A 246 -19.40 -17.42 -14.91
N LEU A 247 -18.23 -17.32 -15.54
CA LEU A 247 -17.10 -16.52 -15.06
C LEU A 247 -16.99 -15.21 -15.87
N ASN A 248 -17.02 -14.07 -15.19
CA ASN A 248 -16.73 -12.76 -15.76
C ASN A 248 -15.32 -12.34 -15.36
N VAL A 249 -14.48 -11.95 -16.30
CA VAL A 249 -13.07 -11.63 -16.05
C VAL A 249 -12.78 -10.18 -16.42
N MET A 250 -12.12 -9.46 -15.51
CA MET A 250 -11.51 -8.16 -15.78
C MET A 250 -10.06 -8.21 -15.32
N SER A 251 -9.14 -7.76 -16.16
CA SER A 251 -7.71 -7.69 -15.83
C SER A 251 -7.13 -6.41 -16.38
N ILE A 252 -6.19 -5.83 -15.62
CA ILE A 252 -5.35 -4.75 -16.12
C ILE A 252 -4.53 -5.15 -17.35
N GLY A 253 -4.24 -6.45 -17.53
CA GLY A 253 -3.55 -6.96 -18.71
C GLY A 253 -4.31 -6.71 -20.02
N PHE A 254 -5.63 -6.49 -19.98
CA PHE A 254 -6.41 -6.11 -21.18
C PHE A 254 -6.23 -4.63 -21.59
N LEU A 255 -5.70 -3.79 -20.70
CA LEU A 255 -5.40 -2.38 -20.99
C LEU A 255 -3.99 -2.19 -21.59
N LEU A 256 -3.14 -3.22 -21.51
CA LEU A 256 -1.79 -3.18 -22.06
C LEU A 256 -1.82 -3.43 -23.56
N GLN A 257 -1.10 -2.61 -24.33
CA GLN A 257 -1.01 -2.79 -25.79
C GLN A 257 -0.14 -3.99 -26.14
N ASN A 258 0.97 -4.17 -25.44
CA ASN A 258 1.78 -5.40 -25.49
C ASN A 258 2.02 -5.92 -24.06
N GLN A 259 2.07 -7.25 -23.91
CA GLN A 259 2.34 -7.88 -22.62
C GLN A 259 3.77 -7.66 -22.11
N ASP A 260 4.71 -7.38 -23.02
CA ASP A 260 6.11 -7.09 -22.69
C ASP A 260 6.34 -5.63 -22.27
N ASP A 261 5.31 -4.77 -22.35
CA ASP A 261 5.44 -3.37 -22.00
C ASP A 261 5.63 -3.22 -20.48
N ALA A 262 6.76 -2.64 -20.08
CA ALA A 262 7.00 -2.34 -18.67
C ALA A 262 5.98 -1.31 -18.17
N VAL A 263 5.12 -1.74 -17.23
CA VAL A 263 4.07 -0.89 -16.65
C VAL A 263 4.67 0.05 -15.60
N ILE A 264 5.13 1.22 -16.02
CA ILE A 264 5.67 2.26 -15.12
C ILE A 264 4.55 3.24 -14.75
N TRP A 265 3.57 2.77 -13.98
CA TRP A 265 2.46 3.61 -13.53
C TRP A 265 2.73 4.21 -12.15
N ARG A 266 2.50 5.52 -12.02
CA ARG A 266 2.58 6.23 -10.73
C ARG A 266 1.39 5.84 -9.84
N GLY A 267 1.58 5.81 -8.52
CA GLY A 267 0.58 5.38 -7.53
C GLY A 267 -0.85 5.88 -7.78
N PRO A 268 -1.08 7.19 -7.99
CA PRO A 268 -2.42 7.72 -8.25
C PRO A 268 -3.10 7.12 -9.49
N MET A 269 -2.34 6.82 -10.55
CA MET A 269 -2.88 6.20 -11.76
C MET A 269 -3.33 4.76 -11.48
N LYS A 270 -2.52 4.00 -10.74
CA LYS A 270 -2.87 2.64 -10.30
C LYS A 270 -4.18 2.63 -9.49
N MET A 271 -4.32 3.56 -8.55
CA MET A 271 -5.51 3.69 -7.72
C MET A 271 -6.75 4.03 -8.53
N ASN A 272 -6.62 4.91 -9.52
CA ASN A 272 -7.72 5.26 -10.41
C ASN A 272 -8.19 4.07 -11.25
N VAL A 273 -7.28 3.23 -11.75
CA VAL A 273 -7.66 2.01 -12.49
C VAL A 273 -8.34 1.00 -11.59
N ILE A 274 -7.83 0.75 -10.38
CA ILE A 274 -8.47 -0.15 -9.42
C ILE A 274 -9.88 0.35 -9.07
N ARG A 275 -10.04 1.66 -8.78
CA ARG A 275 -11.34 2.28 -8.54
C ARG A 275 -12.27 2.10 -9.73
N GLN A 276 -11.79 2.38 -10.95
CA GLN A 276 -12.56 2.23 -12.17
C GLN A 276 -13.03 0.79 -12.38
N PHE A 277 -12.19 -0.21 -12.13
CA PHE A 277 -12.60 -1.61 -12.25
C PHE A 277 -13.67 -2.03 -11.23
N LEU A 278 -13.62 -1.47 -10.03
CA LEU A 278 -14.64 -1.74 -9.01
C LEU A 278 -15.95 -0.98 -9.24
N SER A 279 -15.88 0.27 -9.74
CA SER A 279 -17.07 1.12 -9.96
C SER A 279 -17.72 0.94 -11.33
N ASP A 280 -16.91 0.80 -12.39
CA ASP A 280 -17.37 0.95 -13.77
C ASP A 280 -17.53 -0.38 -14.49
N VAL A 281 -17.00 -1.49 -13.99
CA VAL A 281 -17.22 -2.80 -14.61
C VAL A 281 -18.62 -3.32 -14.32
N ILE A 282 -19.36 -3.66 -15.37
CA ILE A 282 -20.72 -4.18 -15.30
C ILE A 282 -20.67 -5.67 -14.91
N TRP A 283 -20.39 -5.94 -13.64
CA TRP A 283 -20.30 -7.30 -13.09
C TRP A 283 -21.61 -8.08 -13.14
N GLY A 284 -22.74 -7.37 -13.08
CA GLY A 284 -24.06 -7.98 -12.91
C GLY A 284 -24.28 -8.48 -11.49
N ASP A 285 -25.20 -9.45 -11.33
CA ASP A 285 -25.42 -10.12 -10.05
C ASP A 285 -24.46 -11.31 -9.94
N LEU A 286 -23.57 -11.27 -8.95
CA LEU A 286 -22.56 -12.29 -8.72
C LEU A 286 -22.76 -12.96 -7.35
N ASP A 287 -22.52 -14.26 -7.30
CA ASP A 287 -22.40 -14.99 -6.03
C ASP A 287 -21.03 -14.70 -5.40
N PHE A 288 -19.97 -14.63 -6.21
CA PHE A 288 -18.60 -14.36 -5.75
C PHE A 288 -17.89 -13.36 -6.67
N LEU A 289 -17.14 -12.42 -6.09
CA LEU A 289 -16.07 -11.68 -6.75
C LEU A 289 -14.74 -12.05 -6.11
N ILE A 290 -13.83 -12.65 -6.90
CA ILE A 290 -12.48 -13.01 -6.49
C ILE A 290 -11.53 -11.93 -7.01
N VAL A 291 -10.76 -11.31 -6.13
CA VAL A 291 -9.79 -10.28 -6.49
C VAL A 291 -8.36 -10.81 -6.34
N ASP A 292 -7.62 -10.87 -7.44
CA ASP A 292 -6.19 -11.16 -7.46
C ASP A 292 -5.41 -9.86 -7.22
N SER A 293 -5.02 -9.63 -5.97
CA SER A 293 -4.34 -8.40 -5.53
C SER A 293 -2.84 -8.42 -5.85
N PRO A 294 -2.14 -7.29 -6.03
CA PRO A 294 -0.68 -7.26 -6.06
C PRO A 294 -0.04 -7.96 -4.85
N PRO A 295 1.20 -8.48 -4.98
CA PRO A 295 1.92 -9.06 -3.86
C PRO A 295 2.31 -8.00 -2.81
N GLY A 296 2.42 -8.43 -1.57
CA GLY A 296 2.79 -7.62 -0.42
C GLY A 296 1.59 -7.15 0.41
N THR A 297 1.87 -6.23 1.33
CA THR A 297 0.88 -5.59 2.22
C THR A 297 1.00 -4.07 2.12
N GLY A 298 1.24 -3.57 0.90
CA GLY A 298 1.41 -2.15 0.59
C GLY A 298 0.09 -1.42 0.33
N ASP A 299 0.18 -0.27 -0.35
CA ASP A 299 -0.97 0.59 -0.60
C ASP A 299 -1.99 -0.04 -1.56
N GLU A 300 -1.57 -0.89 -2.51
CA GLU A 300 -2.49 -1.47 -3.49
C GLU A 300 -3.48 -2.49 -2.88
N PRO A 301 -3.06 -3.54 -2.13
CA PRO A 301 -4.00 -4.42 -1.43
C PRO A 301 -4.89 -3.69 -0.42
N LEU A 302 -4.35 -2.66 0.25
CA LEU A 302 -5.11 -1.82 1.19
C LEU A 302 -6.24 -1.08 0.47
N SER A 303 -5.92 -0.46 -0.66
CA SER A 303 -6.88 0.32 -1.44
C SER A 303 -7.96 -0.55 -2.06
N VAL A 304 -7.62 -1.76 -2.53
CA VAL A 304 -8.61 -2.75 -2.99
C VAL A 304 -9.62 -3.04 -1.88
N CYS A 305 -9.15 -3.36 -0.66
CA CYS A 305 -10.05 -3.68 0.45
C CYS A 305 -10.89 -2.47 0.87
N GLN A 306 -10.29 -1.28 0.96
CA GLN A 306 -11.00 -0.05 1.32
C GLN A 306 -12.09 0.35 0.31
N LEU A 307 -11.80 0.23 -0.99
CA LEU A 307 -12.76 0.53 -2.05
C LEU A 307 -13.89 -0.50 -2.09
N MET A 308 -13.60 -1.78 -1.82
CA MET A 308 -14.63 -2.82 -1.76
C MET A 308 -15.57 -2.67 -0.56
N GLY A 309 -15.13 -1.97 0.48
CA GLY A 309 -15.86 -1.80 1.73
C GLY A 309 -15.90 -3.12 2.50
N GLU A 310 -17.07 -3.74 2.56
CA GLU A 310 -17.24 -5.04 3.21
C GLU A 310 -16.60 -6.15 2.36
N VAL A 311 -15.48 -6.69 2.84
CA VAL A 311 -14.80 -7.85 2.25
C VAL A 311 -15.09 -9.07 3.13
N ASP A 312 -15.76 -10.08 2.58
CA ASP A 312 -16.20 -11.27 3.32
C ASP A 312 -15.04 -12.18 3.74
N GLY A 313 -13.91 -12.10 3.04
CA GLY A 313 -12.69 -12.71 3.53
C GLY A 313 -11.50 -12.70 2.59
N ALA A 314 -10.35 -13.05 3.16
CA ALA A 314 -9.06 -13.12 2.50
C ALA A 314 -8.53 -14.56 2.44
N ILE A 315 -7.98 -14.94 1.28
CA ILE A 315 -7.23 -16.18 1.06
C ILE A 315 -5.75 -15.82 0.98
N ILE A 316 -4.94 -16.36 1.89
CA ILE A 316 -3.50 -16.07 1.93
C ILE A 316 -2.74 -17.18 1.22
N VAL A 317 -1.96 -16.83 0.20
CA VAL A 317 -1.16 -17.78 -0.59
C VAL A 317 0.31 -17.69 -0.19
N THR A 318 0.94 -18.84 0.04
CA THR A 318 2.36 -18.94 0.43
C THR A 318 3.06 -20.14 -0.17
N THR A 319 4.35 -20.29 0.10
CA THR A 319 5.15 -21.49 -0.21
C THR A 319 5.70 -22.13 1.07
N PRO A 320 6.07 -23.43 1.07
CA PRO A 320 6.53 -24.13 2.29
C PRO A 320 7.84 -23.60 2.89
N GLN A 321 8.55 -22.74 2.18
CA GLN A 321 9.88 -22.26 2.56
C GLN A 321 9.79 -21.42 3.84
N ARG A 322 10.69 -21.65 4.80
CA ARG A 322 10.73 -20.91 6.08
C ARG A 322 10.80 -19.39 5.90
N VAL A 323 11.46 -18.90 4.84
CA VAL A 323 11.53 -17.46 4.57
C VAL A 323 10.18 -16.85 4.20
N ALA A 324 9.25 -17.63 3.65
CA ALA A 324 7.89 -17.18 3.37
C ALA A 324 7.04 -17.04 4.65
N ALA A 325 7.54 -17.49 5.81
CA ALA A 325 6.76 -17.47 7.04
C ALA A 325 6.47 -16.06 7.54
N VAL A 326 7.46 -15.17 7.42
CA VAL A 326 7.33 -13.75 7.78
C VAL A 326 6.27 -13.08 6.93
N ASP A 327 6.24 -13.42 5.64
CA ASP A 327 5.31 -12.88 4.65
C ASP A 327 3.86 -13.26 4.97
N VAL A 328 3.61 -14.53 5.34
CA VAL A 328 2.28 -14.99 5.76
C VAL A 328 1.81 -14.29 7.02
N ARG A 329 2.68 -14.19 8.04
CA ARG A 329 2.34 -13.52 9.30
C ARG A 329 2.01 -12.05 9.06
N LYS A 330 2.76 -11.36 8.19
CA LYS A 330 2.47 -9.99 7.77
C LYS A 330 1.12 -9.88 7.06
N SER A 331 0.81 -10.76 6.10
CA SER A 331 -0.48 -10.74 5.40
C SER A 331 -1.68 -11.01 6.33
N ILE A 332 -1.58 -11.97 7.26
CA ILE A 332 -2.62 -12.22 8.27
C ILE A 332 -2.80 -11.00 9.18
N THR A 333 -1.69 -10.43 9.64
CA THR A 333 -1.70 -9.25 10.50
C THR A 333 -2.30 -8.05 9.78
N PHE A 334 -1.95 -7.84 8.51
CA PHE A 334 -2.55 -6.83 7.64
C PHE A 334 -4.07 -6.97 7.59
N CYS A 335 -4.60 -8.17 7.28
CA CYS A 335 -6.05 -8.42 7.26
C CYS A 335 -6.72 -8.06 8.60
N ARG A 336 -6.10 -8.43 9.73
CA ARG A 336 -6.61 -8.07 11.07
C ARG A 336 -6.68 -6.56 11.28
N HIS A 337 -5.67 -5.81 10.86
CA HIS A 337 -5.63 -4.36 11.03
C HIS A 337 -6.73 -3.64 10.24
N ILE A 338 -7.11 -4.18 9.07
CA ILE A 338 -8.14 -3.61 8.21
C ILE A 338 -9.52 -4.26 8.40
N GLY A 339 -9.66 -5.14 9.40
CA GLY A 339 -10.94 -5.80 9.71
C GLY A 339 -11.40 -6.86 8.72
N VAL A 340 -10.52 -7.38 7.87
CA VAL A 340 -10.86 -8.41 6.87
C VAL A 340 -10.69 -9.82 7.47
N PRO A 341 -11.72 -10.67 7.48
CA PRO A 341 -11.60 -12.05 7.95
C PRO A 341 -10.62 -12.87 7.11
N VAL A 342 -9.78 -13.70 7.73
CA VAL A 342 -8.91 -14.62 6.98
C VAL A 342 -9.61 -15.98 6.87
N LEU A 343 -10.10 -16.31 5.66
CA LEU A 343 -10.73 -17.61 5.38
C LEU A 343 -9.74 -18.76 5.49
N GLY A 344 -8.47 -18.49 5.19
CA GLY A 344 -7.39 -19.39 5.52
C GLY A 344 -6.16 -19.24 4.63
N VAL A 345 -5.20 -20.13 4.87
CA VAL A 345 -3.90 -20.17 4.20
C VAL A 345 -3.84 -21.33 3.22
N VAL A 346 -3.43 -21.06 1.99
CA VAL A 346 -3.09 -22.04 0.96
C VAL A 346 -1.57 -22.09 0.81
N GLU A 347 -1.00 -23.27 1.03
CA GLU A 347 0.43 -23.51 0.79
C GLU A 347 0.62 -24.05 -0.64
N ASN A 348 0.99 -23.19 -1.57
CA ASN A 348 1.27 -23.56 -2.94
C ASN A 348 2.70 -24.09 -3.12
N MET A 349 2.95 -24.82 -4.19
CA MET A 349 4.24 -25.45 -4.51
C MET A 349 4.75 -26.40 -3.41
N SER A 350 3.84 -27.08 -2.71
CA SER A 350 4.15 -28.00 -1.62
C SER A 350 4.44 -29.41 -2.11
N GLY A 351 5.71 -29.62 -2.45
CA GLY A 351 6.18 -30.86 -3.06
C GLY A 351 6.06 -30.88 -4.58
N PHE A 352 6.43 -31.99 -5.20
CA PHE A 352 6.45 -32.19 -6.65
C PHE A 352 5.86 -33.55 -6.98
N VAL A 353 4.81 -33.59 -7.81
CA VAL A 353 4.19 -34.83 -8.28
C VAL A 353 5.00 -35.38 -9.46
N CYS A 354 5.60 -36.55 -9.29
CA CYS A 354 6.36 -37.20 -10.36
C CYS A 354 5.43 -37.65 -11.49
N PRO A 355 5.58 -37.17 -12.73
CA PRO A 355 4.69 -37.51 -13.84
C PRO A 355 4.79 -38.99 -14.28
N LYS A 356 5.84 -39.71 -13.84
CA LYS A 356 6.05 -41.12 -14.19
C LYS A 356 5.39 -42.10 -13.21
N CYS A 357 5.40 -41.78 -11.92
CA CYS A 357 4.96 -42.71 -10.86
C CYS A 357 3.91 -42.15 -9.89
N GLY A 358 3.56 -40.86 -9.98
CA GLY A 358 2.59 -40.21 -9.10
C GLY A 358 3.10 -39.91 -7.69
N GLU A 359 4.32 -40.32 -7.35
CA GLU A 359 4.92 -40.06 -6.04
C GLU A 359 5.15 -38.55 -5.84
N THR A 360 4.77 -38.04 -4.66
CA THR A 360 4.98 -36.63 -4.31
C THR A 360 6.25 -36.45 -3.48
N THR A 361 7.23 -35.71 -4.02
CA THR A 361 8.51 -35.46 -3.34
C THR A 361 8.56 -34.03 -2.79
N SER A 362 8.85 -33.88 -1.50
CA SER A 362 9.01 -32.55 -0.87
C SER A 362 10.34 -31.89 -1.27
N ILE A 363 10.32 -31.02 -2.29
CA ILE A 363 11.53 -30.35 -2.79
C ILE A 363 11.83 -28.99 -2.14
N LEU A 364 10.82 -28.31 -1.58
CA LEU A 364 10.94 -26.99 -0.93
C LEU A 364 10.67 -27.04 0.58
N GLY A 365 10.69 -28.24 1.17
CA GLY A 365 10.13 -28.52 2.49
C GLY A 365 8.61 -28.72 2.41
N SER A 366 7.96 -28.81 3.58
CA SER A 366 6.51 -29.00 3.69
C SER A 366 5.97 -28.49 5.02
N GLY A 367 4.71 -28.05 5.02
CA GLY A 367 3.97 -27.72 6.24
C GLY A 367 4.36 -26.39 6.91
N GLY A 368 5.10 -25.52 6.21
CA GLY A 368 5.41 -24.18 6.71
C GLY A 368 4.14 -23.33 6.84
N GLY A 369 3.32 -23.30 5.79
CA GLY A 369 2.05 -22.58 5.78
C GLY A 369 1.06 -23.11 6.80
N ARG A 370 0.99 -24.44 6.98
CA ARG A 370 0.13 -25.08 7.99
C ARG A 370 0.49 -24.65 9.40
N ARG A 371 1.76 -24.74 9.78
CA ARG A 371 2.21 -24.34 11.12
C ARG A 371 1.89 -22.89 11.40
N ILE A 372 2.16 -21.99 10.44
CA ILE A 372 1.87 -20.56 10.63
C ILE A 372 0.36 -20.31 10.75
N ALA A 373 -0.46 -21.02 9.97
CA ALA A 373 -1.91 -20.92 10.08
C ALA A 373 -2.38 -21.32 11.49
N GLU A 374 -1.88 -22.45 12.01
CA GLU A 374 -2.13 -22.92 13.37
C GLU A 374 -1.64 -21.91 14.43
N ASP A 375 -0.38 -21.46 14.33
CA ASP A 375 0.23 -20.47 15.24
C ASP A 375 -0.57 -19.16 15.27
N MET A 376 -1.12 -18.76 14.13
CA MET A 376 -1.89 -17.53 13.99
C MET A 376 -3.38 -17.73 14.22
N GLY A 377 -3.84 -18.94 14.57
CA GLY A 377 -5.25 -19.22 14.81
C GLY A 377 -6.14 -18.97 13.59
N VAL A 378 -5.63 -19.24 12.39
CA VAL A 378 -6.40 -19.16 11.13
C VAL A 378 -6.48 -20.54 10.47
N GLN A 379 -7.49 -20.75 9.65
CA GLN A 379 -7.68 -22.04 8.99
C GLN A 379 -6.57 -22.33 7.98
N PHE A 380 -6.11 -23.57 7.93
CA PHE A 380 -5.29 -24.08 6.84
C PHE A 380 -6.19 -24.74 5.80
N LEU A 381 -6.26 -24.17 4.59
CA LEU A 381 -7.17 -24.64 3.54
C LEU A 381 -6.60 -25.84 2.79
N GLY A 382 -5.28 -25.90 2.58
CA GLY A 382 -4.65 -27.01 1.90
C GLY A 382 -3.27 -26.70 1.32
N SER A 383 -2.63 -27.75 0.81
CA SER A 383 -1.32 -27.71 0.18
C SER A 383 -1.45 -28.12 -1.29
N ILE A 384 -1.10 -27.24 -2.22
CA ILE A 384 -1.11 -27.54 -3.67
C ILE A 384 0.32 -27.92 -4.08
N PRO A 385 0.56 -29.13 -4.64
CA PRO A 385 1.88 -29.53 -5.06
C PRO A 385 2.27 -28.87 -6.39
N ILE A 386 3.56 -28.90 -6.71
CA ILE A 386 4.04 -28.60 -8.06
C ILE A 386 3.69 -29.79 -8.95
N GLU A 387 2.84 -29.54 -9.93
CA GLU A 387 2.50 -30.50 -10.98
C GLU A 387 2.75 -29.82 -12.34
N PRO A 388 3.62 -30.38 -13.20
CA PRO A 388 3.95 -29.78 -14.49
C PRO A 388 2.73 -29.42 -15.35
N GLN A 389 1.70 -30.26 -15.30
CA GLN A 389 0.45 -30.03 -16.03
C GLN A 389 -0.27 -28.74 -15.63
N ILE A 390 -0.09 -28.22 -14.41
CA ILE A 390 -0.68 -26.92 -13.99
C ILE A 390 -0.04 -25.79 -14.79
N SER A 391 1.30 -25.76 -14.87
CA SER A 391 2.02 -24.74 -15.63
C SER A 391 1.72 -24.87 -17.12
N GLU A 392 1.76 -26.09 -17.66
CA GLU A 392 1.48 -26.32 -19.08
C GLU A 392 0.04 -25.95 -19.47
N ALA A 393 -0.94 -26.19 -18.58
CA ALA A 393 -2.31 -25.77 -18.81
C ALA A 393 -2.41 -24.24 -18.79
N ALA A 394 -1.84 -23.58 -17.79
CA ALA A 394 -1.82 -22.13 -17.66
C ALA A 394 -1.15 -21.44 -18.87
N ASP A 395 0.02 -21.91 -19.30
CA ASP A 395 0.77 -21.35 -20.44
C ASP A 395 0.02 -21.52 -21.78
N ARG A 396 -0.89 -22.50 -21.85
CA ARG A 396 -1.74 -22.74 -23.03
C ARG A 396 -3.12 -22.08 -22.91
N GLY A 397 -3.39 -21.35 -21.82
CA GLY A 397 -4.69 -20.75 -21.56
C GLY A 397 -5.80 -21.77 -21.26
N ASN A 398 -5.41 -22.97 -20.82
CA ASN A 398 -6.35 -24.03 -20.46
C ASN A 398 -6.56 -24.10 -18.95
N VAL A 399 -7.79 -24.42 -18.58
CA VAL A 399 -8.18 -24.57 -17.19
C VAL A 399 -7.76 -25.94 -16.66
N PHE A 400 -6.76 -25.97 -15.76
CA PHE A 400 -6.22 -27.21 -15.20
C PHE A 400 -7.30 -28.12 -14.58
N ILE A 401 -8.16 -27.58 -13.72
CA ILE A 401 -9.21 -28.36 -13.04
C ILE A 401 -10.31 -28.89 -13.97
N GLN A 402 -10.44 -28.36 -15.20
CA GLN A 402 -11.32 -28.90 -16.22
C GLN A 402 -10.62 -30.01 -17.02
N GLN A 403 -9.38 -29.75 -17.45
CA GLN A 403 -8.62 -30.67 -18.29
C GLN A 403 -8.18 -31.93 -17.53
N PHE A 404 -7.85 -31.79 -16.24
CA PHE A 404 -7.34 -32.84 -15.37
C PHE A 404 -8.24 -33.04 -14.15
N ALA A 405 -9.56 -33.08 -14.36
CA ALA A 405 -10.57 -33.16 -13.31
C ALA A 405 -10.45 -34.38 -12.36
N ASP A 406 -9.82 -35.46 -12.85
CA ASP A 406 -9.59 -36.70 -12.08
C ASP A 406 -8.21 -36.75 -11.41
N SER A 407 -7.38 -35.70 -11.55
CA SER A 407 -6.07 -35.64 -10.91
C SER A 407 -6.19 -35.43 -9.40
N GLN A 408 -5.18 -35.91 -8.65
CA GLN A 408 -5.09 -35.68 -7.21
C GLN A 408 -5.05 -34.18 -6.87
N THR A 409 -4.37 -33.38 -7.70
CA THR A 409 -4.28 -31.94 -7.48
C THR A 409 -5.61 -31.23 -7.75
N ALA A 410 -6.40 -31.67 -8.74
CA ALA A 410 -7.75 -31.15 -8.93
C ALA A 410 -8.65 -31.46 -7.71
N GLU A 411 -8.52 -32.65 -7.11
CA GLU A 411 -9.23 -32.98 -5.88
C GLU A 411 -8.80 -32.11 -4.70
N ILE A 412 -7.50 -31.85 -4.54
CA ILE A 412 -6.98 -30.91 -3.53
C ILE A 412 -7.57 -29.51 -3.75
N MET A 413 -7.56 -29.00 -4.98
CA MET A 413 -8.15 -27.69 -5.28
C MET A 413 -9.65 -27.65 -4.99
N ARG A 414 -10.41 -28.71 -5.32
CA ARG A 414 -11.83 -28.84 -4.94
C ARG A 414 -12.01 -28.79 -3.41
N SER A 415 -11.15 -29.47 -2.65
CA SER A 415 -11.20 -29.46 -1.19
C SER A 415 -10.90 -28.08 -0.57
N ILE A 416 -10.00 -27.30 -1.20
CA ILE A 416 -9.70 -25.91 -0.81
C ILE A 416 -10.90 -24.99 -1.07
N VAL A 417 -11.62 -25.23 -2.17
CA VAL A 417 -12.77 -24.40 -2.58
C VAL A 417 -14.04 -24.74 -1.82
N ALA A 418 -14.21 -25.98 -1.36
CA ALA A 418 -15.40 -26.42 -0.62
C ALA A 418 -15.79 -25.50 0.56
N PRO A 419 -14.90 -25.12 1.50
CA PRO A 419 -15.26 -24.19 2.58
C PRO A 419 -15.59 -22.77 2.08
N ILE A 420 -15.00 -22.34 0.96
CA ILE A 420 -15.28 -21.04 0.34
C ILE A 420 -16.67 -21.03 -0.29
N ALA A 421 -17.03 -22.09 -1.00
CA ALA A 421 -18.34 -22.26 -1.62
C ALA A 421 -19.48 -22.36 -0.58
N ALA A 422 -19.17 -22.78 0.65
CA ALA A 422 -20.13 -22.93 1.73
C ALA A 422 -20.56 -21.60 2.39
N LEU A 423 -19.95 -20.47 2.02
CA LEU A 423 -20.32 -19.14 2.52
C LEU A 423 -21.78 -18.74 2.20
N GLU A 424 -22.43 -19.42 1.26
CA GLU A 424 -23.83 -19.17 0.88
C GLU A 424 -24.88 -19.66 1.89
N GLY A 425 -24.49 -20.40 2.93
CA GLY A 425 -25.41 -20.90 3.95
C GLY A 425 -25.74 -19.85 5.01
N ASP A 426 -26.87 -19.16 4.83
CA ASP A 426 -27.67 -18.45 5.85
C ASP A 426 -26.86 -17.90 7.05
N GLY A 427 -26.05 -16.86 6.83
CA GLY A 427 -25.43 -16.01 7.88
C GLY A 427 -24.55 -16.69 8.95
N GLY A 428 -24.45 -18.01 8.95
CA GLY A 428 -24.14 -18.79 10.16
C GLY A 428 -22.69 -19.22 10.28
N LEU A 429 -21.87 -19.09 9.23
CA LEU A 429 -20.44 -19.37 9.37
C LEU A 429 -19.71 -18.22 10.08
N VAL A 430 -20.05 -16.96 9.82
CA VAL A 430 -19.36 -15.84 10.50
C VAL A 430 -19.71 -15.78 12.00
N GLU A 431 -20.96 -16.10 12.37
CA GLU A 431 -21.37 -16.20 13.78
C GLU A 431 -20.85 -17.48 14.46
N SER A 432 -20.85 -18.65 13.80
CA SER A 432 -20.29 -19.89 14.39
C SER A 432 -18.76 -19.93 14.44
N LEU A 433 -18.08 -19.06 13.68
CA LEU A 433 -16.61 -18.87 13.71
C LEU A 433 -16.18 -17.80 14.72
N GLY A 434 -17.08 -16.89 15.13
CA GLY A 434 -16.84 -15.90 16.19
C GLY A 434 -17.03 -16.44 17.61
N GLU A 435 -17.96 -17.38 17.82
CA GLU A 435 -18.31 -17.86 19.17
C GLU A 435 -17.39 -18.97 19.72
N LYS A 436 -16.71 -19.74 18.86
CA LYS A 436 -15.75 -20.78 19.30
C LYS A 436 -14.38 -20.24 19.75
N ALA A 437 -14.17 -18.93 19.72
CA ALA A 437 -12.99 -18.29 20.29
C ALA A 437 -13.10 -18.03 21.80
N SER A 438 -14.22 -18.40 22.45
CA SER A 438 -14.49 -18.06 23.86
C SER A 438 -14.34 -19.19 24.89
N GLU A 439 -14.01 -20.42 24.49
CA GLU A 439 -13.69 -21.51 25.43
C GLU A 439 -12.43 -22.26 24.99
N VAL A 440 -11.27 -21.83 25.49
CA VAL A 440 -10.05 -22.65 25.48
C VAL A 440 -9.73 -23.07 26.92
N ASP A 441 -9.86 -24.37 27.13
CA ASP A 441 -9.44 -25.13 28.32
C ASP A 441 -7.91 -24.96 28.54
N PRO A 442 -7.40 -24.70 29.77
CA PRO A 442 -6.06 -24.16 30.01
C PRO A 442 -4.87 -25.12 29.86
N ALA A 443 -4.98 -26.21 29.10
CA ALA A 443 -3.97 -27.27 29.09
C ALA A 443 -3.62 -27.78 27.68
N ALA A 444 -3.00 -26.93 26.87
CA ALA A 444 -2.18 -27.36 25.75
C ALA A 444 -1.04 -26.36 25.53
N GLU A 445 0.12 -26.67 26.12
CA GLU A 445 1.36 -25.91 26.00
C GLU A 445 2.00 -26.11 24.61
N THR A 446 2.31 -25.02 23.89
CA THR A 446 3.62 -24.79 23.24
C THR A 446 3.82 -23.31 22.83
N ASN A 447 4.61 -22.58 23.64
CA ASN A 447 5.79 -21.76 23.29
C ASN A 447 5.76 -20.54 22.33
N ASP A 448 4.83 -19.59 22.48
CA ASP A 448 4.97 -18.22 21.91
C ASP A 448 4.95 -17.10 22.99
N GLU A 449 5.37 -17.43 24.22
CA GLU A 449 5.15 -16.56 25.40
C GLU A 449 6.35 -15.68 25.76
N ILE A 450 7.53 -15.88 25.15
CA ILE A 450 8.78 -15.23 25.57
C ILE A 450 9.23 -14.14 24.60
N VAL A 451 9.28 -12.89 25.08
CA VAL A 451 9.72 -11.69 24.32
C VAL A 451 11.01 -11.14 24.93
N LYS A 452 11.95 -10.66 24.10
CA LYS A 452 13.16 -9.96 24.56
C LYS A 452 13.09 -8.49 24.21
N ILE A 453 13.02 -7.65 25.25
CA ILE A 453 12.90 -6.20 25.16
C ILE A 453 14.26 -5.58 25.43
N SER A 454 14.76 -4.79 24.48
CA SER A 454 16.01 -4.05 24.59
C SER A 454 15.75 -2.61 25.02
N ILE A 455 16.51 -2.10 25.99
CA ILE A 455 16.37 -0.75 26.55
C ILE A 455 17.75 -0.08 26.58
N PRO A 456 18.00 1.00 25.81
CA PRO A 456 19.24 1.76 25.85
C PRO A 456 19.30 2.60 27.14
N LEU A 457 20.41 2.54 27.86
CA LEU A 457 20.58 3.21 29.14
C LEU A 457 21.64 4.31 29.12
N ALA A 458 21.36 5.34 29.92
CA ALA A 458 22.30 6.36 30.38
C ALA A 458 22.05 6.59 31.87
N GLU A 459 23.11 6.52 32.70
CA GLU A 459 23.02 6.69 34.16
C GLU A 459 22.04 5.70 34.84
N GLY A 460 21.92 4.49 34.27
CA GLY A 460 21.06 3.42 34.80
C GLY A 460 19.56 3.57 34.53
N LYS A 461 19.15 4.57 33.74
CA LYS A 461 17.78 4.77 33.26
C LYS A 461 17.72 4.81 31.74
N LEU A 462 16.52 4.74 31.17
CA LEU A 462 16.32 4.89 29.73
C LEU A 462 16.93 6.20 29.21
N ALA A 463 17.78 6.07 28.20
CA ALA A 463 18.40 7.18 27.51
C ALA A 463 17.37 7.93 26.64
N MET A 464 17.27 9.25 26.85
CA MET A 464 16.37 10.12 26.06
C MET A 464 16.90 10.43 24.66
N HIS A 465 18.19 10.18 24.41
CA HIS A 465 18.80 10.28 23.09
C HIS A 465 19.51 8.98 22.77
N PHE A 466 19.02 8.27 21.75
CA PHE A 466 19.55 6.96 21.38
C PHE A 466 21.06 6.93 21.09
N GLY A 467 21.61 8.02 20.55
CA GLY A 467 23.04 8.14 20.22
C GLY A 467 23.98 8.36 21.42
N HIS A 468 23.46 8.48 22.64
CA HIS A 468 24.24 8.74 23.86
C HIS A 468 24.12 7.60 24.90
N CYS A 469 23.71 6.40 24.48
CA CYS A 469 23.58 5.26 25.39
C CYS A 469 24.93 4.56 25.63
N GLU A 470 25.27 4.38 26.90
CA GLU A 470 26.49 3.69 27.33
C GLU A 470 26.30 2.16 27.38
N ARG A 471 25.06 1.70 27.61
CA ARG A 471 24.72 0.29 27.81
C ARG A 471 23.33 -0.04 27.27
N PHE A 472 23.07 -1.32 27.03
CA PHE A 472 21.76 -1.86 26.74
C PHE A 472 21.37 -2.87 27.80
N THR A 473 20.12 -2.81 28.27
CA THR A 473 19.52 -3.85 29.08
C THR A 473 18.55 -4.65 28.23
N ILE A 474 18.77 -5.94 28.09
CA ILE A 474 17.88 -6.89 27.43
C ILE A 474 17.11 -7.63 28.51
N ILE A 475 15.79 -7.50 28.51
CA ILE A 475 14.89 -8.16 29.46
C ILE A 475 14.05 -9.17 28.70
N GLU A 476 14.18 -10.43 29.11
CA GLU A 476 13.35 -11.52 28.65
C GLU A 476 12.11 -11.59 29.53
N VAL A 477 10.94 -11.53 28.91
CA VAL A 477 9.65 -11.51 29.59
C VAL A 477 8.74 -12.59 29.06
N ASP A 478 7.97 -13.14 29.98
CA ASP A 478 6.80 -13.94 29.65
C ASP A 478 5.59 -13.01 29.55
N THR A 479 5.08 -12.82 28.34
CA THR A 479 3.96 -11.90 28.07
C THR A 479 2.62 -12.44 28.57
N LYS A 480 2.51 -13.75 28.81
CA LYS A 480 1.29 -14.38 29.34
C LYS A 480 1.23 -14.31 30.86
N THR A 481 2.32 -14.68 31.53
CA THR A 481 2.39 -14.57 33.00
C THR A 481 2.70 -13.16 33.48
N LYS A 482 3.07 -12.26 32.55
CA LYS A 482 3.49 -10.87 32.81
C LYS A 482 4.66 -10.83 33.80
N LYS A 483 5.62 -11.75 33.64
CA LYS A 483 6.80 -11.86 34.50
C LYS A 483 8.07 -11.61 33.72
N ILE A 484 9.01 -10.95 34.37
CA ILE A 484 10.39 -10.88 33.90
C ILE A 484 11.05 -12.23 34.20
N LEU A 485 11.55 -12.89 33.15
CA LEU A 485 12.23 -14.18 33.22
C LEU A 485 13.74 -14.01 33.42
N ASN A 486 14.35 -13.07 32.69
CA ASN A 486 15.78 -12.83 32.72
C ASN A 486 16.12 -11.36 32.40
N ARG A 487 17.26 -10.89 32.90
CA ARG A 487 17.80 -9.56 32.62
C ARG A 487 19.30 -9.68 32.33
N GLU A 488 19.73 -9.05 31.25
CA GLU A 488 21.13 -8.97 30.84
C GLU A 488 21.51 -7.51 30.55
N ASP A 489 22.54 -6.99 31.21
CA ASP A 489 23.07 -5.64 30.96
C ASP A 489 24.39 -5.71 30.19
N ILE A 490 24.40 -5.17 28.98
CA ILE A 490 25.51 -5.28 28.03
C ILE A 490 26.06 -3.89 27.73
N GLU A 491 27.39 -3.77 27.57
CA GLU A 491 28.00 -2.52 27.11
C GLU A 491 27.64 -2.21 25.66
N SER A 492 27.38 -0.93 25.37
CA SER A 492 27.04 -0.49 24.03
C SER A 492 28.24 -0.65 23.09
N PRO A 493 28.08 -1.28 21.91
CA PRO A 493 29.15 -1.34 20.92
C PRO A 493 29.43 0.06 20.33
N PRO A 494 30.56 0.28 19.64
CA PRO A 494 30.88 1.55 18.98
C PRO A 494 29.72 2.02 18.08
N HIS A 495 29.40 3.31 18.13
CA HIS A 495 28.31 3.89 17.34
C HIS A 495 28.67 3.98 15.85
N GLU A 496 28.44 2.88 15.12
CA GLU A 496 28.54 2.81 13.66
C GLU A 496 27.13 2.69 13.03
N PRO A 497 26.83 3.40 11.92
CA PRO A 497 25.54 3.32 11.25
C PRO A 497 25.17 1.86 10.88
N GLY A 498 24.03 1.39 11.37
CA GLY A 498 23.50 0.04 11.07
C GLY A 498 24.05 -1.11 11.92
N LEU A 499 25.04 -0.88 12.80
CA LEU A 499 25.59 -1.93 13.66
C LEU A 499 24.62 -2.35 14.77
N LEU A 500 23.99 -1.39 15.45
CA LEU A 500 23.10 -1.63 16.59
C LEU A 500 21.86 -2.48 16.27
N PRO A 501 21.11 -2.23 15.17
CA PRO A 501 19.97 -3.07 14.79
C PRO A 501 20.32 -4.53 14.58
N ARG A 502 21.41 -4.80 13.85
CA ARG A 502 21.91 -6.16 13.64
C ARG A 502 22.37 -6.79 14.95
N TRP A 503 23.11 -6.04 15.76
CA TRP A 503 23.71 -6.54 17.00
C TRP A 503 22.68 -6.92 18.06
N LEU A 504 21.55 -6.20 18.12
CA LEU A 504 20.42 -6.52 18.99
C LEU A 504 19.56 -7.66 18.42
N ALA A 505 19.35 -7.69 17.11
CA ALA A 505 18.62 -8.79 16.45
C ALA A 505 19.34 -10.14 16.60
N ASP A 506 20.67 -10.16 16.46
CA ASP A 506 21.50 -11.35 16.66
C ASP A 506 21.43 -11.89 18.11
N ARG A 507 20.98 -11.06 19.07
CA ARG A 507 20.72 -11.45 20.48
C ARG A 507 19.27 -11.83 20.75
N GLY A 508 18.44 -11.82 19.71
CA GLY A 508 17.03 -12.19 19.77
C GLY A 508 16.13 -11.11 20.37
N ALA A 509 16.58 -9.85 20.46
CA ALA A 509 15.69 -8.75 20.81
C ALA A 509 14.63 -8.59 19.72
N THR A 510 13.36 -8.49 20.12
CA THR A 510 12.21 -8.33 19.22
C THR A 510 11.46 -7.02 19.46
N VAL A 511 11.74 -6.35 20.58
CA VAL A 511 11.22 -5.02 20.92
C VAL A 511 12.38 -4.15 21.38
N ILE A 512 12.36 -2.87 21.02
CA ILE A 512 13.23 -1.84 21.59
C ILE A 512 12.39 -0.68 22.12
N ILE A 513 12.59 -0.33 23.40
CA ILE A 513 11.95 0.82 24.04
C ILE A 513 13.00 1.93 24.14
N ALA A 514 12.76 3.08 23.51
CA ALA A 514 13.68 4.20 23.43
C ALA A 514 13.00 5.53 23.86
N GLY A 515 13.77 6.46 24.43
CA GLY A 515 13.25 7.80 24.73
C GLY A 515 13.09 8.64 23.45
N GLY A 516 14.15 8.72 22.64
CA GLY A 516 14.15 9.40 21.34
C GLY A 516 15.06 8.71 20.35
N MET A 517 14.62 8.57 19.10
CA MET A 517 15.34 7.87 18.03
C MET A 517 15.09 8.56 16.68
N GLY A 518 16.16 8.80 15.90
CA GLY A 518 16.05 9.37 14.56
C GLY A 518 15.40 8.42 13.54
N GLN A 519 14.75 8.95 12.51
CA GLN A 519 13.96 8.17 11.54
C GLN A 519 14.77 7.08 10.82
N MET A 520 16.02 7.37 10.48
CA MET A 520 16.92 6.37 9.86
C MET A 520 17.17 5.17 10.77
N ALA A 521 17.34 5.39 12.09
CA ALA A 521 17.55 4.29 13.03
C ALA A 521 16.27 3.47 13.22
N LYS A 522 15.09 4.11 13.30
CA LYS A 522 13.79 3.42 13.35
C LYS A 522 13.63 2.44 12.19
N ASN A 523 13.84 2.92 10.96
CA ASN A 523 13.74 2.11 9.75
C ASN A 523 14.70 0.90 9.78
N LEU A 524 15.95 1.09 10.21
CA LEU A 524 16.94 0.01 10.28
C LEU A 524 16.60 -1.07 11.33
N PHE A 525 15.93 -0.70 12.42
CA PHE A 525 15.43 -1.65 13.42
C PHE A 525 14.21 -2.42 12.90
N GLU A 526 13.29 -1.73 12.24
CA GLU A 526 12.09 -2.34 11.64
C GLU A 526 12.42 -3.29 10.49
N GLU A 527 13.41 -2.96 9.65
CA GLU A 527 13.97 -3.85 8.61
C GLU A 527 14.50 -5.18 9.18
N ARG A 528 14.88 -5.19 10.46
CA ARG A 528 15.39 -6.36 11.18
C ARG A 528 14.32 -7.07 12.01
N GLY A 529 13.07 -6.62 11.95
CA GLY A 529 11.95 -7.21 12.70
C GLY A 529 11.95 -6.88 14.19
N ILE A 530 12.63 -5.80 14.60
CA ILE A 530 12.58 -5.28 15.96
C ILE A 530 11.49 -4.20 16.01
N HIS A 531 10.47 -4.39 16.84
CA HIS A 531 9.42 -3.40 17.05
C HIS A 531 9.97 -2.21 17.85
N VAL A 532 9.86 -1.00 17.30
CA VAL A 532 10.46 0.22 17.87
C VAL A 532 9.40 1.04 18.59
N MET A 533 9.56 1.22 19.89
CA MET A 533 8.72 2.09 20.73
C MET A 533 9.55 3.31 21.13
N VAL A 534 9.12 4.51 20.71
CA VAL A 534 9.85 5.77 20.96
C VAL A 534 8.96 6.73 21.75
N GLY A 535 9.56 7.60 22.57
CA GLY A 535 8.85 8.53 23.43
C GLY A 535 8.62 7.99 24.85
N ALA A 536 9.23 6.86 25.21
CA ALA A 536 9.12 6.33 26.56
C ALA A 536 9.80 7.26 27.58
N PRO A 537 9.25 7.40 28.81
CA PRO A 537 9.81 8.28 29.83
C PRO A 537 11.15 7.75 30.35
N SER A 538 12.00 8.65 30.86
CA SER A 538 13.30 8.27 31.45
C SER A 538 13.10 7.56 32.80
N GLU A 539 12.89 6.25 32.74
CA GLU A 539 12.65 5.37 33.88
C GLU A 539 13.58 4.14 33.87
N THR A 540 13.52 3.33 34.93
CA THR A 540 14.31 2.10 35.00
C THR A 540 13.80 1.03 34.03
N PRO A 541 14.66 0.12 33.53
CA PRO A 541 14.25 -0.97 32.64
C PRO A 541 13.06 -1.78 33.16
N GLU A 542 13.06 -2.12 34.45
CA GLU A 542 11.99 -2.92 35.06
C GLU A 542 10.66 -2.16 35.07
N HIS A 543 10.68 -0.85 35.32
CA HIS A 543 9.46 -0.05 35.34
C HIS A 543 8.86 0.01 33.93
N LEU A 544 9.68 0.28 32.92
CA LEU A 544 9.27 0.32 31.52
C LEU A 544 8.74 -1.01 31.02
N VAL A 545 9.39 -2.12 31.41
CA VAL A 545 8.94 -3.46 31.06
C VAL A 545 7.65 -3.83 31.79
N ASN A 546 7.51 -3.49 33.07
CA ASN A 546 6.27 -3.75 33.80
C ASN A 546 5.10 -2.94 33.21
N ASP A 547 5.32 -1.68 32.84
CA ASP A 547 4.32 -0.85 32.16
C ASP A 547 3.98 -1.40 30.77
N TYR A 548 4.98 -1.90 30.03
CA TYR A 548 4.78 -2.59 28.76
C TYR A 548 3.90 -3.85 28.94
N LEU A 549 4.23 -4.72 29.90
CA LEU A 549 3.46 -5.93 30.21
C LEU A 549 2.05 -5.62 30.76
N ALA A 550 1.88 -4.48 31.42
CA ALA A 550 0.60 -4.00 31.90
C ALA A 550 -0.24 -3.32 30.81
N GLY A 551 0.34 -2.98 29.65
CA GLY A 551 -0.32 -2.20 28.60
C GLY A 551 -0.46 -0.71 28.94
N ASN A 552 0.31 -0.21 29.91
CA ASN A 552 0.23 1.14 30.43
C ASN A 552 1.40 2.03 30.00
N LEU A 553 2.35 1.51 29.21
CA LEU A 553 3.51 2.26 28.76
C LEU A 553 3.07 3.45 27.89
N ARG A 554 3.21 4.66 28.43
CA ARG A 554 2.88 5.90 27.72
C ARG A 554 4.06 6.36 26.89
N LEU A 555 3.85 6.51 25.59
CA LEU A 555 4.82 7.06 24.65
C LEU A 555 4.46 8.53 24.37
N GLY A 556 5.41 9.44 24.57
CA GLY A 556 5.32 10.86 24.23
C GLY A 556 5.97 11.20 22.88
N ASP A 557 6.21 12.48 22.65
CA ASP A 557 6.86 12.97 21.43
C ASP A 557 8.31 12.47 21.32
N ASN A 558 8.77 12.26 20.09
CA ASN A 558 10.13 11.81 19.81
C ASN A 558 11.14 12.91 20.15
N SER A 559 11.92 12.74 21.22
CA SER A 559 12.93 13.72 21.68
C SER A 559 14.12 13.93 20.72
N CYS A 560 14.10 13.30 19.54
CA CYS A 560 15.09 13.48 18.46
C CYS A 560 14.54 14.21 17.23
N ASP A 561 13.31 14.72 17.24
CA ASP A 561 12.78 15.57 16.17
C ASP A 561 13.30 17.01 16.35
N HIS A 562 14.52 17.25 15.85
CA HIS A 562 15.14 18.57 15.68
C HIS A 562 15.63 18.76 14.26
#